data_AF-A0AA95L5B6-F1
#
_entry.id   AF-A0AA95L5B6-F1
#
_cell.length_a   1.000
_cell.length_b   1.000
_cell.length_c   1.000
_cell.angle_alpha   90.00
_cell.angle_beta   90.00
_cell.angle_gamma   90.00
#
_symmetry.space_group_name_H-M   'P 1'
#
loop_
_entity.id
_entity.type
_entity.pdbx_description
1 polymer ?
#
loop_
_entity_poly.entity_id
_entity_poly.type
_entity_poly.pdbx_seq_one_letter_code
_entity_poly.pdbx_strand_id
1 'polypeptide(L)' 'MDKKNNATNSTDLAGRIYETSDYQKNDILATGLSTTHEQASDSYMQGEIDPSTDDDLNAKDLPIAQKPYRNK' A
#
# COMPACT_ATOMS: atom_id res chain seq x y z
N MET A 1 16.68 25.18 28.58
CA MET A 1 15.70 24.33 27.88
C MET A 1 15.41 25.00 26.55
N ASP A 2 16.17 24.63 25.54
CA ASP A 2 16.05 25.21 24.20
C ASP A 2 14.83 24.61 23.50
N LYS A 3 13.76 25.40 23.39
CA LYS A 3 12.60 25.08 22.57
C LYS A 3 13.00 25.24 21.11
N LYS A 4 13.65 24.20 20.56
CA LYS A 4 14.12 24.21 19.17
C LYS A 4 12.92 24.09 18.23
N ASN A 5 12.68 25.20 17.53
CA ASN A 5 11.72 25.42 16.46
C ASN A 5 11.61 24.21 15.52
N ASN A 6 10.43 23.57 15.46
CA ASN A 6 10.11 22.52 14.48
C ASN A 6 8.79 22.85 13.76
N ALA A 7 8.51 24.13 13.55
CA ALA A 7 7.28 24.62 12.91
C ALA A 7 7.36 24.59 11.36
N THR A 8 8.51 24.22 10.78
CA THR A 8 8.75 24.34 9.34
C THR A 8 8.42 23.09 8.52
N ASN A 9 8.20 21.93 9.15
CA ASN A 9 8.06 20.66 8.40
C ASN A 9 6.61 20.16 8.24
N SER A 10 5.63 20.79 8.90
CA SER A 10 4.23 20.31 8.90
C SER A 10 3.48 20.72 7.63
N THR A 11 3.75 21.94 7.13
CA THR A 11 3.18 22.44 5.87
C THR A 11 3.72 21.72 4.64
N ASP A 12 4.97 21.28 4.66
CA ASP A 12 5.58 20.53 3.55
C ASP A 12 5.02 19.09 3.44
N LEU A 13 4.48 18.57 4.56
CA LEU A 13 3.80 17.28 4.62
C LEU A 13 2.34 17.39 4.14
N ALA A 14 1.64 18.45 4.54
CA ALA A 14 0.25 18.65 4.18
C ALA A 14 0.10 18.87 2.67
N GLY A 15 -0.55 17.92 1.97
CA GLY A 15 -0.82 18.02 0.54
C GLY A 15 0.31 17.53 -0.38
N ARG A 16 1.39 16.96 0.19
CA ARG A 16 2.38 16.24 -0.61
C ARG A 16 1.71 15.06 -1.33
N ILE A 17 1.96 14.93 -2.62
CA ILE A 17 1.54 13.80 -3.45
C ILE A 17 2.77 12.99 -3.85
N TYR A 18 2.54 11.78 -4.33
CA TYR A 18 3.59 10.92 -4.84
C TYR A 18 4.39 11.60 -5.98
N GLU A 19 5.71 11.49 -5.90
CA GLU A 19 6.64 11.84 -6.98
C GLU A 19 7.49 10.63 -7.37
N THR A 20 7.90 10.55 -8.65
CA THR A 20 8.72 9.42 -9.14
C THR A 20 10.03 9.22 -8.38
N SER A 21 10.61 10.32 -7.87
CA SER A 21 11.82 10.28 -7.04
C SER A 21 11.62 9.61 -5.68
N ASP A 22 10.38 9.45 -5.21
CA ASP A 22 10.07 8.86 -3.91
C ASP A 22 10.45 7.37 -3.83
N TYR A 23 10.55 6.67 -4.96
CA TYR A 23 11.08 5.30 -5.01
C TYR A 23 12.53 5.17 -4.53
N GLN A 24 13.31 6.25 -4.63
CA GLN A 24 14.73 6.25 -4.32
C GLN A 24 15.02 6.85 -2.94
N LYS A 25 14.01 7.43 -2.28
CA LYS A 25 14.14 8.09 -1.00
C LYS A 25 13.91 7.08 0.13
N ASN A 26 14.64 7.28 1.23
CA ASN A 26 14.58 6.40 2.41
C ASN A 26 13.79 7.01 3.58
N ASP A 27 13.02 8.09 3.36
CA ASP A 27 12.15 8.67 4.38
C ASP A 27 10.79 7.99 4.40
N ILE A 28 10.19 7.88 5.59
CA ILE A 28 8.93 7.14 5.82
C ILE A 28 7.80 7.64 4.94
N LEU A 29 7.75 8.95 4.66
CA LEU A 29 6.68 9.53 3.85
C LEU A 29 6.85 9.15 2.39
N ALA A 30 8.06 9.26 1.84
CA ALA A 30 8.36 8.80 0.49
C ALA A 30 8.09 7.31 0.33
N THR A 31 8.52 6.48 1.29
CA THR A 31 8.25 5.04 1.28
C THR A 31 6.75 4.73 1.29
N GLY A 32 5.95 5.44 2.09
CA GLY A 32 4.50 5.25 2.11
C GLY A 32 3.82 5.66 0.81
N LEU A 33 4.22 6.83 0.26
CA LEU A 33 3.70 7.32 -1.02
C LEU A 33 4.07 6.38 -2.18
N SER A 34 5.31 5.88 -2.23
CA SER A 34 5.74 4.96 -3.28
C SER A 34 5.04 3.60 -3.17
N THR A 35 4.93 3.05 -1.96
CA THR A 35 4.25 1.76 -1.71
C THR A 35 2.79 1.80 -2.15
N THR A 36 2.06 2.87 -1.84
CA THR A 36 0.66 3.00 -2.27
C THR A 36 0.50 3.22 -3.77
N HIS A 37 1.46 3.91 -4.41
CA HIS A 37 1.51 4.06 -5.86
C HIS A 37 1.74 2.71 -6.57
N GLU A 38 2.64 1.88 -6.05
CA GLU A 38 2.85 0.51 -6.53
C GLU A 38 1.57 -0.32 -6.39
N GLN A 39 0.96 -0.35 -5.21
CA GLN A 39 -0.27 -1.12 -4.99
C GLN A 39 -1.41 -0.73 -5.94
N ALA A 40 -1.59 0.57 -6.20
CA ALA A 40 -2.59 1.05 -7.16
C ALA A 40 -2.25 0.63 -8.60
N SER A 41 -0.98 0.71 -8.97
CA SER A 41 -0.49 0.31 -10.30
C SER A 41 -0.59 -1.19 -10.50
N ASP A 42 -0.22 -1.98 -9.50
CA ASP A 42 -0.33 -3.43 -9.47
C ASP A 42 -1.79 -3.86 -9.59
N SER A 43 -2.71 -3.22 -8.87
CA SER A 43 -4.15 -3.51 -8.98
C SER A 43 -4.69 -3.22 -10.38
N TYR A 44 -4.18 -2.16 -11.03
CA TYR A 44 -4.56 -1.83 -12.41
C TYR A 44 -3.94 -2.79 -13.43
N MET A 45 -2.68 -3.20 -13.23
CA MET A 45 -1.95 -4.09 -14.14
C MET A 45 -2.33 -5.57 -14.00
N GLN A 46 -2.52 -6.06 -12.77
CA GLN A 46 -2.98 -7.44 -12.53
C GLN A 46 -4.44 -7.63 -12.97
N GLY A 47 -5.21 -6.54 -13.09
CA GLY A 47 -6.64 -6.61 -13.37
C GLY A 47 -7.42 -7.16 -12.18
N GLU A 48 -8.72 -7.39 -12.36
CA GLU A 48 -9.56 -8.05 -11.36
C GLU A 48 -9.12 -9.52 -11.24
N ILE A 49 -8.85 -9.98 -10.02
CA ILE A 49 -8.70 -11.42 -9.75
C ILE A 49 -10.09 -12.01 -9.90
N ASP A 50 -10.37 -12.60 -11.07
CA ASP A 50 -11.58 -13.38 -11.27
C ASP A 50 -11.47 -14.66 -10.43
N PRO A 51 -12.28 -14.82 -9.37
CA PRO A 51 -12.25 -16.03 -8.53
C PRO A 51 -12.70 -17.29 -9.28
N SER A 52 -13.16 -17.16 -10.53
CA SER A 52 -13.52 -18.29 -11.40
C SER A 52 -12.43 -18.72 -12.38
N THR A 53 -11.28 -18.02 -12.43
CA THR A 53 -10.12 -18.43 -13.25
C THR A 53 -9.09 -19.17 -12.40
N ASP A 54 -9.41 -20.40 -12.00
CA ASP A 54 -8.42 -21.38 -11.51
C ASP A 54 -8.86 -22.80 -11.92
N ASP A 55 -9.12 -22.99 -13.22
CA ASP A 55 -9.56 -24.28 -13.79
C ASP A 55 -8.41 -25.11 -14.39
N ASP A 56 -7.15 -24.64 -14.32
CA ASP A 56 -6.00 -25.36 -14.91
C ASP A 56 -4.82 -25.62 -13.96
N LEU A 57 -5.12 -25.76 -12.67
CA LEU A 57 -4.24 -26.50 -11.77
C LEU A 57 -5.12 -27.47 -10.97
N ASN A 58 -4.69 -28.72 -10.85
CA ASN A 58 -5.30 -29.77 -10.03
C ASN A 58 -5.32 -29.43 -8.50
N ALA A 59 -5.51 -28.17 -8.12
CA ALA A 59 -5.80 -27.73 -6.77
C ALA A 59 -7.27 -28.02 -6.50
N LYS A 60 -7.56 -29.30 -6.20
CA LYS A 60 -8.82 -29.72 -5.56
C LYS A 60 -9.23 -28.69 -4.51
N ASP A 61 -10.32 -27.99 -4.77
CA ASP A 61 -11.21 -27.30 -3.85
C ASP A 61 -10.69 -27.26 -2.41
N LEU A 62 -9.72 -26.39 -2.15
CA LEU A 62 -9.40 -25.99 -0.80
C LEU A 62 -10.34 -24.84 -0.51
N PRO A 63 -11.41 -25.04 0.29
CA PRO A 63 -12.29 -23.94 0.65
C PRO A 63 -11.43 -22.87 1.30
N ILE A 64 -11.43 -21.66 0.72
CA ILE A 64 -10.78 -20.50 1.33
C ILE A 64 -11.49 -20.31 2.67
N ALA A 65 -10.85 -20.75 3.75
CA ALA A 65 -11.42 -20.69 5.08
C ALA A 65 -11.50 -19.21 5.50
N GLN A 66 -12.63 -18.57 5.22
CA GLN A 66 -12.98 -17.28 5.78
C GLN A 66 -13.08 -17.45 7.30
N LYS A 67 -11.99 -17.19 8.02
CA LYS A 67 -12.04 -17.10 9.48
C LYS A 67 -12.92 -15.91 9.83
N PRO A 68 -14.01 -16.09 10.60
CA PRO A 68 -14.79 -14.95 11.06
C PRO A 68 -13.89 -14.08 11.95
N TYR A 69 -13.80 -12.80 11.63
CA TYR A 69 -13.19 -11.79 12.51
C TYR A 69 -13.91 -11.88 13.87
N ARG A 70 -13.22 -12.43 14.89
CA ARG A 70 -13.70 -12.41 16.27
C ARG A 70 -13.43 -11.03 16.84
N ASN A 71 -14.49 -10.23 16.96
CA ASN A 71 -14.47 -9.04 17.81
C ASN A 71 -14.43 -9.51 19.28
N LYS A 72 -13.39 -9.13 20.02
CA LYS A 72 -13.38 -9.05 21.49
C LYS A 72 -12.59 -7.84 21.93
#